data_AF-A0A954LEP4-F1
#
_entry.id   AF-A0A954LEP4-F1
#
_cell.length_a   1.000
_cell.length_b   1.000
_cell.length_c   1.000
_cell.angle_alpha   90.00
_cell.angle_beta   90.00
_cell.angle_gamma   90.00
#
_symmetry.space_group_name_H-M   'P 1'
#
loop_
_entity.id
_entity.type
_entity.pdbx_description
1 polymer ?
#
loop_
_entity_poly.entity_id
_entity_poly.type
_entity_poly.pdbx_seq_one_letter_code
_entity_poly.pdbx_strand_id
1 'polypeptide(L)'
;SYGEDRVEHFATISCTARRWGLHASVTRAVCLNTVPANLWDAYQKLALIHGTALYFSRHQMNLRDVWKRVHRIYEKFGMPCEWMQSDQAEVTGFRSCEHRLTPDDDYVLQESTPLFWHPSAGEAAVGDTLLVTARGPELLTRSGVWPEMSVLVKGHQIPVSGLLRVRSSSAESDSDPEDTDDVQASLFDGTRIADDDHEDRMDSIWELDLTSDRSIFEDDESAWSEESVLD
;
A
#
# COMPACT_ATOMS: atom_id res chain seq x y z
N SER A 1 3.41 18.87 16.21
CA SER A 1 4.68 19.61 16.32
C SER A 1 5.63 19.06 15.29
N TYR A 2 6.46 19.90 14.67
CA TYR A 2 7.59 19.44 13.88
C TYR A 2 8.82 19.44 14.80
N GLY A 3 9.58 18.34 14.80
CA GLY A 3 10.81 18.18 15.56
C GLY A 3 12.02 18.17 14.62
N GLU A 4 13.19 18.48 15.17
CA GLU A 4 14.49 18.31 14.48
C GLU A 4 15.19 17.01 14.90
N ASP A 5 14.47 16.14 15.60
CA ASP A 5 14.99 14.86 16.07
C ASP A 5 15.42 14.00 14.88
N ARG A 6 16.58 13.36 15.04
CA ARG A 6 17.14 12.49 14.02
C ARG A 6 16.26 11.23 13.88
N VAL A 7 16.00 10.82 12.65
CA VAL A 7 15.40 9.51 12.36
C VAL A 7 16.42 8.40 12.65
N GLU A 8 16.11 7.51 13.58
CA GLU A 8 17.01 6.43 13.99
C GLU A 8 16.69 5.08 13.32
N HIS A 9 15.40 4.74 13.14
CA HIS A 9 14.98 3.40 12.71
C HIS A 9 14.14 3.40 11.44
N PHE A 10 13.04 4.13 11.40
CA PHE A 10 12.16 4.18 10.24
C PHE A 10 11.42 5.51 10.20
N ALA A 11 10.90 5.85 9.03
CA ALA A 11 10.09 7.04 8.81
C ALA A 11 9.00 6.76 7.78
N THR A 12 7.85 7.37 7.98
CA THR A 12 6.82 7.50 6.96
C THR A 12 6.91 8.90 6.37
N ILE A 13 7.03 8.97 5.05
CA ILE A 13 7.12 10.21 4.28
C ILE A 13 5.82 10.35 3.50
N SER A 14 5.05 11.39 3.80
CA SER A 14 3.88 11.77 3.00
C SER A 14 4.17 13.07 2.26
N CYS A 15 3.86 13.12 0.98
CA CYS A 15 4.11 14.26 0.11
C CYS A 15 2.92 14.47 -0.83
N THR A 16 2.47 15.72 -0.93
CA THR A 16 1.49 16.16 -1.92
C THR A 16 2.16 17.11 -2.89
N ALA A 17 2.23 16.72 -4.16
CA ALA A 17 2.67 17.58 -5.24
C ALA A 17 1.47 18.29 -5.89
N ARG A 18 1.67 19.50 -6.41
CA ARG A 18 0.65 20.26 -7.14
C ARG A 18 1.18 20.73 -8.49
N ARG A 19 0.48 20.41 -9.58
CA ARG A 19 0.78 20.88 -10.94
C ARG A 19 -0.50 21.35 -11.63
N TRP A 20 -0.46 22.54 -12.23
CA TRP A 20 -1.62 23.16 -12.88
C TRP A 20 -2.89 23.24 -12.01
N GLY A 21 -2.71 23.30 -10.70
CA GLY A 21 -3.82 23.33 -9.74
C GLY A 21 -4.25 21.96 -9.21
N LEU A 22 -3.92 20.87 -9.89
CA LEU A 22 -4.25 19.51 -9.47
C LEU A 22 -3.25 18.95 -8.46
N HIS A 23 -3.74 18.19 -7.49
CA HIS A 23 -2.96 17.56 -6.43
C HIS A 23 -2.81 16.05 -6.68
N ALA A 24 -1.63 15.53 -6.36
CA ALA A 24 -1.38 14.10 -6.23
C ALA A 24 -0.52 13.87 -5.00
N SER A 25 -0.90 12.88 -4.19
CA SER A 25 -0.28 12.56 -2.92
C SER A 25 0.28 11.15 -2.91
N VAL A 26 1.38 10.97 -2.19
CA VAL A 26 2.00 9.68 -1.91
C VAL A 26 2.36 9.59 -0.44
N THR A 27 2.23 8.40 0.13
CA THR A 27 2.79 8.05 1.44
C THR A 27 3.67 6.81 1.26
N ARG A 28 4.90 6.88 1.77
CA ARG A 28 5.92 5.84 1.62
C ARG A 28 6.60 5.59 2.96
N ALA A 29 6.90 4.33 3.26
CA ALA A 29 7.67 3.96 4.44
C ALA A 29 9.12 3.63 4.09
N VAL A 30 10.03 4.12 4.90
CA VAL A 30 11.48 3.88 4.83
C VAL A 30 11.94 3.29 6.16
N CYS A 31 12.84 2.32 6.11
CA CYS A 31 13.54 1.79 7.26
C CYS A 31 15.06 1.87 7.05
N LEU A 32 15.79 2.17 8.11
CA LEU A 32 17.24 2.31 8.14
C LEU A 32 17.87 1.02 8.69
N ASN A 33 18.80 0.45 7.92
CA ASN A 33 19.57 -0.75 8.24
C ASN A 33 18.73 -2.02 8.41
N THR A 34 17.96 -2.15 9.49
CA THR A 34 17.22 -3.36 9.87
C THR A 34 15.74 -3.06 10.02
N VAL A 35 14.90 -3.85 9.35
CA VAL A 35 13.44 -3.74 9.45
C VAL A 35 12.96 -4.39 10.75
N PRO A 36 12.35 -3.64 11.68
CA PRO A 36 11.74 -4.23 12.88
C PRO A 36 10.63 -5.23 12.51
N ALA A 37 10.57 -6.36 13.20
CA ALA A 37 9.60 -7.42 12.88
C ALA A 37 8.14 -6.97 13.02
N ASN A 38 7.84 -6.14 14.02
CA ASN A 38 6.51 -5.55 14.23
C ASN A 38 6.13 -4.60 13.09
N LEU A 39 7.09 -3.79 12.59
CA LEU A 39 6.86 -2.91 11.45
C LEU A 39 6.59 -3.72 10.19
N TRP A 40 7.36 -4.78 9.95
CA TRP A 40 7.17 -5.64 8.77
C TRP A 40 5.83 -6.36 8.78
N ASP A 41 5.45 -6.97 9.91
CA ASP A 41 4.15 -7.64 10.08
C ASP A 41 2.99 -6.66 9.86
N ALA A 42 3.09 -5.44 10.40
CA ALA A 42 2.10 -4.40 10.16
C ALA A 42 2.06 -3.97 8.67
N TYR A 43 3.21 -3.81 8.03
CA TYR A 43 3.31 -3.42 6.63
C TYR A 43 2.73 -4.48 5.68
N GLN A 44 2.91 -5.77 5.97
CA GLN A 44 2.32 -6.86 5.18
C GLN A 44 0.79 -6.85 5.22
N LYS A 45 0.19 -6.62 6.41
CA LYS A 45 -1.26 -6.47 6.56
C LYS A 45 -1.76 -5.23 5.83
N LEU A 46 -1.03 -4.14 5.98
CA LEU A 46 -1.31 -2.85 5.34
C LEU A 46 -1.27 -2.94 3.81
N ALA A 47 -0.34 -3.70 3.24
CA ALA A 47 -0.25 -3.95 1.81
C ALA A 47 -1.56 -4.55 1.26
N LEU A 48 -2.17 -5.50 1.98
CA LEU A 48 -3.45 -6.09 1.58
C LEU A 48 -4.62 -5.11 1.72
N ILE A 49 -4.65 -4.33 2.81
CA ILE A 49 -5.64 -3.26 3.03
C ILE A 49 -5.59 -2.26 1.87
N HIS A 50 -4.39 -1.79 1.54
CA HIS A 50 -4.16 -0.83 0.47
C HIS A 50 -4.52 -1.40 -0.91
N GLY A 51 -4.01 -2.59 -1.25
CA GLY A 51 -4.33 -3.24 -2.53
C GLY A 51 -5.83 -3.52 -2.70
N THR A 52 -6.54 -3.84 -1.61
CA THR A 52 -8.00 -3.98 -1.60
C THR A 52 -8.67 -2.66 -1.97
N ALA A 53 -8.23 -1.56 -1.36
CA ALA A 53 -8.75 -0.23 -1.63
C ALA A 53 -8.52 0.20 -3.08
N LEU A 54 -7.30 0.00 -3.59
CA LEU A 54 -6.95 0.28 -4.99
C LEU A 54 -7.83 -0.52 -5.96
N TYR A 55 -7.99 -1.83 -5.72
CA TYR A 55 -8.74 -2.72 -6.63
C TYR A 55 -10.24 -2.43 -6.72
N PHE A 56 -10.87 -2.10 -5.59
CA PHE A 56 -12.32 -1.89 -5.53
C PHE A 56 -12.76 -0.45 -5.85
N SER A 57 -11.83 0.51 -5.93
CA SER A 57 -12.10 1.89 -6.34
C SER A 57 -12.44 1.99 -7.83
N ARG A 58 -13.67 1.63 -8.19
CA ARG A 58 -14.14 1.51 -9.59
C ARG A 58 -15.28 2.48 -9.87
N HIS A 59 -15.44 2.79 -11.16
CA HIS A 59 -16.54 3.62 -11.63
C HIS A 59 -17.90 3.06 -11.19
N GLN A 60 -18.82 3.95 -10.78
CA GLN A 60 -20.14 3.65 -10.22
C GLN A 60 -20.15 2.88 -8.89
N MET A 61 -19.01 2.73 -8.22
CA MET A 61 -19.01 2.23 -6.84
C MET A 61 -19.27 3.37 -5.86
N ASN A 62 -20.08 3.11 -4.82
CA ASN A 62 -20.14 4.01 -3.67
C ASN A 62 -18.88 3.86 -2.82
N LEU A 63 -18.39 4.99 -2.31
CA LEU A 63 -17.21 5.02 -1.47
C LEU A 63 -17.40 4.22 -0.17
N ARG A 64 -18.60 4.22 0.44
CA ARG A 64 -18.95 3.30 1.56
C ARG A 64 -18.79 1.82 1.22
N ASP A 65 -19.05 1.40 -0.01
CA ASP A 65 -19.00 -0.01 -0.38
C ASP A 65 -17.57 -0.46 -0.63
N VAL A 66 -16.72 0.45 -1.13
CA VAL A 66 -15.27 0.23 -1.16
C VAL A 66 -14.75 0.15 0.28
N TRP A 67 -15.14 1.10 1.13
CA TRP A 67 -14.76 1.13 2.53
C TRP A 67 -15.13 -0.14 3.31
N LYS A 68 -16.37 -0.64 3.19
CA LYS A 68 -16.79 -1.91 3.84
C LYS A 68 -15.86 -3.08 3.52
N ARG A 69 -15.35 -3.15 2.29
CA ARG A 69 -14.41 -4.20 1.86
C ARG A 69 -13.04 -4.02 2.49
N VAL A 70 -12.54 -2.78 2.55
CA VAL A 70 -11.28 -2.42 3.21
C VAL A 70 -11.37 -2.68 4.72
N HIS A 71 -12.44 -2.23 5.36
CA HIS A 71 -12.72 -2.42 6.79
C HIS A 71 -12.73 -3.91 7.18
N ARG A 72 -13.30 -4.78 6.35
CA ARG A 72 -13.29 -6.24 6.59
C ARG A 72 -11.87 -6.82 6.67
N ILE A 73 -10.89 -6.22 5.98
CA ILE A 73 -9.48 -6.65 6.08
C ILE A 73 -8.89 -6.26 7.44
N TYR A 74 -9.20 -5.06 7.94
CA TYR A 74 -8.85 -4.64 9.30
C TYR A 74 -9.42 -5.61 10.35
N GLU A 75 -10.70 -5.97 10.24
CA GLU A 75 -11.36 -6.93 11.14
C GLU A 75 -10.69 -8.31 11.08
N LYS A 76 -10.40 -8.81 9.87
CA LYS A 76 -9.78 -10.13 9.67
C LYS A 76 -8.40 -10.22 10.33
N PHE A 77 -7.66 -9.12 10.38
CA PHE A 77 -6.35 -9.06 11.04
C PHE A 77 -6.41 -8.71 12.53
N GLY A 78 -7.60 -8.64 13.13
CA GLY A 78 -7.77 -8.31 14.54
C GLY A 78 -7.50 -6.84 14.88
N MET A 79 -7.67 -5.94 13.89
CA MET A 79 -7.39 -4.51 13.99
C MET A 79 -8.66 -3.64 13.76
N PRO A 80 -9.82 -3.93 14.38
CA PRO A 80 -11.10 -3.29 14.02
C PRO A 80 -11.15 -1.79 14.30
N CYS A 81 -10.31 -1.28 15.20
CA CYS A 81 -10.28 0.11 15.61
C CYS A 81 -9.11 0.91 15.00
N GLU A 82 -8.24 0.25 14.25
CA GLU A 82 -6.98 0.84 13.75
C GLU A 82 -7.23 2.01 12.80
N TRP A 83 -8.22 1.87 11.93
CA TRP A 83 -8.60 2.90 10.96
C TRP A 83 -9.07 4.20 11.60
N MET A 84 -9.45 4.21 12.88
CA MET A 84 -9.88 5.43 13.57
C MET A 84 -8.71 6.33 13.99
N GLN A 85 -7.45 5.85 13.88
CA GLN A 85 -6.27 6.62 14.24
C GLN A 85 -5.91 7.68 13.20
N SER A 86 -6.39 7.53 11.96
CA SER A 86 -6.07 8.40 10.84
C SER A 86 -7.20 8.39 9.81
N ASP A 87 -7.31 9.46 9.01
CA ASP A 87 -8.17 9.39 7.82
C ASP A 87 -7.63 8.34 6.86
N GLN A 88 -8.52 7.65 6.13
CA GLN A 88 -8.13 6.51 5.30
C GLN A 88 -8.06 6.85 3.81
N ALA A 89 -8.88 7.81 3.37
CA ALA A 89 -8.87 8.30 2.01
C ALA A 89 -9.57 9.64 1.86
N GLU A 90 -9.24 10.31 0.75
CA GLU A 90 -10.00 11.44 0.24
C GLU A 90 -10.04 11.43 -1.29
N VAL A 91 -11.13 11.96 -1.83
CA VAL A 91 -11.15 12.48 -3.20
C VAL A 91 -10.30 13.75 -3.21
N THR A 92 -9.36 13.80 -4.14
CA THR A 92 -8.47 14.94 -4.35
C THR A 92 -8.78 15.61 -5.68
N GLY A 93 -8.08 16.69 -6.01
CA GLY A 93 -8.31 17.43 -7.25
C GLY A 93 -7.65 18.80 -7.20
N PHE A 94 -8.44 19.85 -7.33
CA PHE A 94 -7.98 21.23 -7.16
C PHE A 94 -7.74 21.62 -5.70
N ARG A 95 -8.21 20.80 -4.75
CA ARG A 95 -7.82 20.86 -3.34
C ARG A 95 -7.14 19.54 -2.96
N SER A 96 -6.26 19.60 -1.96
CA SER A 96 -5.62 18.39 -1.41
C SER A 96 -6.67 17.37 -0.91
N CYS A 97 -7.77 17.86 -0.35
CA CYS A 97 -8.95 17.08 0.02
C CYS A 97 -10.21 17.84 -0.43
N GLU A 98 -10.93 17.28 -1.40
CA GLU A 98 -12.24 17.78 -1.85
C GLU A 98 -13.39 17.07 -1.15
N HIS A 99 -13.23 15.77 -0.88
CA HIS A 99 -14.20 14.96 -0.16
C HIS A 99 -13.50 13.87 0.65
N ARG A 100 -13.66 13.88 1.97
CA ARG A 100 -13.02 12.91 2.87
C ARG A 100 -13.91 11.67 3.02
N LEU A 101 -13.33 10.49 2.92
CA LEU A 101 -14.03 9.24 3.17
C LEU A 101 -14.58 9.19 4.60
N THR A 102 -15.85 8.81 4.70
CA THR A 102 -16.46 8.38 5.97
C THR A 102 -17.09 7.00 5.82
N PRO A 103 -17.33 6.24 6.90
CA PRO A 103 -17.94 4.92 6.78
C PRO A 103 -19.32 4.90 6.09
N ASP A 104 -20.11 5.96 6.27
CA ASP A 104 -21.46 6.11 5.74
C ASP A 104 -21.53 7.05 4.53
N ASP A 105 -20.48 7.06 3.72
CA ASP A 105 -20.33 7.96 2.58
C ASP A 105 -21.11 7.48 1.34
N ASP A 106 -22.07 8.27 0.86
CA ASP A 106 -22.83 8.01 -0.38
C ASP A 106 -22.18 8.58 -1.64
N TYR A 107 -20.92 9.04 -1.58
CA TYR A 107 -20.20 9.51 -2.76
C TYR A 107 -20.02 8.38 -3.78
N VAL A 108 -20.64 8.53 -4.95
CA VAL A 108 -20.51 7.61 -6.08
C VAL A 108 -19.29 8.00 -6.91
N LEU A 109 -18.31 7.09 -7.01
CA LEU A 109 -17.10 7.27 -7.80
C LEU A 109 -17.43 7.44 -9.29
N GLN A 110 -17.25 8.66 -9.80
CA GLN A 110 -17.41 8.96 -11.21
C GLN A 110 -16.12 8.67 -11.98
N GLU A 111 -16.23 8.66 -13.31
CA GLU A 111 -15.04 8.61 -14.15
C GLU A 111 -14.23 9.91 -13.97
N SER A 112 -12.91 9.79 -14.03
CA SER A 112 -11.95 10.87 -13.79
C SER A 112 -11.93 11.42 -12.36
N THR A 113 -12.40 10.65 -11.37
CA THR A 113 -12.27 10.99 -9.95
C THR A 113 -10.92 10.47 -9.41
N PRO A 114 -9.98 11.34 -8.98
CA PRO A 114 -8.78 10.90 -8.32
C PRO A 114 -9.03 10.70 -6.82
N LEU A 115 -8.59 9.57 -6.28
CA LEU A 115 -8.60 9.27 -4.85
C LEU A 115 -7.19 9.09 -4.34
N PHE A 116 -6.91 9.67 -3.19
CA PHE A 116 -5.74 9.34 -2.41
C PHE A 116 -6.15 8.38 -1.30
N TRP A 117 -5.75 7.11 -1.42
CA TRP A 117 -5.86 6.14 -0.34
C TRP A 117 -4.56 6.18 0.46
N HIS A 118 -4.66 6.24 1.79
CA HIS A 118 -3.47 6.33 2.66
C HIS A 118 -3.67 5.60 4.00
N PRO A 119 -4.02 4.30 3.97
CA PRO A 119 -4.25 3.55 5.20
C PRO A 119 -3.00 3.46 6.09
N SER A 120 -3.24 3.18 7.37
CA SER A 120 -2.20 2.88 8.36
C SER A 120 -2.51 1.61 9.14
N ALA A 121 -1.46 0.97 9.64
CA ALA A 121 -1.54 -0.13 10.59
C ALA A 121 -0.34 -0.07 11.54
N GLY A 122 -0.58 0.11 12.84
CA GLY A 122 0.46 0.37 13.83
C GLY A 122 1.27 1.60 13.45
N GLU A 123 2.58 1.42 13.28
CA GLU A 123 3.51 2.48 12.91
C GLU A 123 3.70 2.60 11.39
N ALA A 124 3.16 1.66 10.61
CA ALA A 124 3.25 1.63 9.16
C ALA A 124 2.12 2.45 8.51
N ALA A 125 2.47 3.19 7.47
CA ALA A 125 1.49 3.81 6.59
C ALA A 125 2.00 3.79 5.14
N VAL A 126 1.05 3.71 4.21
CA VAL A 126 1.30 3.66 2.76
C VAL A 126 0.17 4.42 2.09
N GLY A 127 0.43 5.06 0.96
CA GLY A 127 -0.64 5.71 0.25
C GLY A 127 -0.29 6.10 -1.16
N ASP A 128 -1.28 5.99 -2.03
CA ASP A 128 -1.14 6.24 -3.44
C ASP A 128 -2.37 6.97 -3.98
N THR A 129 -2.13 7.88 -4.93
CA THR A 129 -3.20 8.49 -5.71
C THR A 129 -3.54 7.59 -6.88
N LEU A 130 -4.80 7.20 -6.99
CA LEU A 130 -5.39 6.50 -8.13
C LEU A 130 -6.39 7.40 -8.85
N LEU A 131 -6.62 7.15 -10.14
CA LEU A 131 -7.67 7.75 -10.95
C LEU A 131 -8.72 6.69 -11.28
N VAL A 132 -9.99 6.96 -10.98
CA VAL A 132 -11.09 6.11 -11.43
C VAL A 132 -11.32 6.34 -12.92
N THR A 133 -11.21 5.29 -13.73
CA THR A 133 -11.51 5.34 -15.18
C THR A 133 -12.64 4.38 -15.54
N ALA A 134 -13.23 4.51 -16.74
CA ALA A 134 -14.22 3.54 -17.23
C ALA A 134 -13.68 2.09 -17.33
N ARG A 135 -12.36 1.90 -17.49
CA ARG A 135 -11.72 0.58 -17.61
C ARG A 135 -11.28 -0.01 -16.25
N GLY A 136 -11.26 0.81 -15.21
CA GLY A 136 -10.77 0.44 -13.89
C GLY A 136 -9.91 1.53 -13.25
N PRO A 137 -9.44 1.32 -12.01
CA PRO A 137 -8.54 2.23 -11.34
C PRO A 137 -7.17 2.26 -12.04
N GLU A 138 -6.64 3.46 -12.26
CA GLU A 138 -5.29 3.69 -12.76
C GLU A 138 -4.42 4.30 -11.65
N LEU A 139 -3.29 3.69 -11.33
CA LEU A 139 -2.40 4.18 -10.27
C LEU A 139 -1.50 5.30 -10.80
N LEU A 140 -1.74 6.54 -10.38
CA LEU A 140 -1.00 7.72 -10.87
C LEU A 140 0.38 7.89 -10.25
N THR A 141 0.64 7.17 -9.16
CA THR A 141 1.79 7.38 -8.27
C THR A 141 2.70 6.16 -8.17
N ARG A 142 2.54 5.22 -9.11
CA ARG A 142 3.46 4.10 -9.27
C ARG A 142 4.85 4.60 -9.62
N SER A 143 5.88 4.02 -9.00
CA SER A 143 7.26 4.44 -9.16
C SER A 143 8.12 3.26 -9.58
N GLY A 144 8.96 3.43 -10.60
CA GLY A 144 9.94 2.42 -11.01
C GLY A 144 11.19 2.37 -10.14
N VAL A 145 11.37 3.34 -9.22
CA VAL A 145 12.54 3.44 -8.33
C VAL A 145 12.23 3.06 -6.88
N TRP A 146 10.94 3.00 -6.51
CA TRP A 146 10.53 2.58 -5.18
C TRP A 146 10.27 1.06 -5.20
N PRO A 147 10.60 0.31 -4.13
CA PRO A 147 10.25 -1.10 -4.06
C PRO A 147 8.75 -1.29 -4.21
N GLU A 148 8.35 -2.36 -4.87
CA GLU A 148 6.97 -2.74 -5.10
C GLU A 148 6.71 -4.11 -4.45
N MET A 149 5.50 -4.28 -3.93
CA MET A 149 4.97 -5.55 -3.46
C MET A 149 3.72 -5.87 -4.26
N SER A 150 3.41 -7.16 -4.42
CA SER A 150 2.15 -7.58 -5.03
C SER A 150 1.28 -8.28 -4.01
N VAL A 151 0.00 -7.91 -3.96
CA VAL A 151 -1.01 -8.60 -3.14
C VAL A 151 -2.11 -9.17 -4.02
N LEU A 152 -2.68 -10.30 -3.62
CA LEU A 152 -3.79 -10.94 -4.34
C LEU A 152 -5.13 -10.45 -3.82
N VAL A 153 -5.92 -9.81 -4.67
CA VAL A 153 -7.29 -9.37 -4.38
C VAL A 153 -8.24 -9.99 -5.40
N LYS A 154 -9.14 -10.88 -4.94
CA LYS A 154 -10.02 -11.67 -5.81
C LYS A 154 -9.28 -12.36 -6.98
N GLY A 155 -8.11 -12.96 -6.70
CA GLY A 155 -7.28 -13.63 -7.71
C GLY A 155 -6.50 -12.70 -8.65
N HIS A 156 -6.59 -11.38 -8.47
CA HIS A 156 -5.82 -10.41 -9.26
C HIS A 156 -4.60 -9.93 -8.46
N GLN A 157 -3.43 -9.89 -9.09
CA GLN A 157 -2.25 -9.26 -8.51
C GLN A 157 -2.37 -7.74 -8.59
N ILE A 158 -2.32 -7.10 -7.42
CA ILE A 158 -2.39 -5.65 -7.28
C ILE A 158 -1.01 -5.17 -6.81
N PRO A 159 -0.30 -4.36 -7.61
CA PRO A 159 0.94 -3.75 -7.18
C PRO A 159 0.66 -2.68 -6.12
N VAL A 160 1.44 -2.69 -5.05
CA VAL A 160 1.41 -1.70 -3.97
C VAL A 160 2.83 -1.29 -3.61
N SER A 161 2.99 -0.07 -3.11
CA SER A 161 4.28 0.44 -2.68
C SER A 161 4.86 -0.37 -1.51
N GLY A 162 6.12 -0.78 -1.63
CA GLY A 162 6.86 -1.52 -0.60
C GLY A 162 7.56 -0.65 0.44
N LEU A 163 8.04 -1.30 1.50
CA LEU A 163 8.90 -0.69 2.51
C LEU A 163 10.33 -0.58 1.97
N LEU A 164 10.87 0.63 1.86
CA LEU A 164 12.25 0.83 1.40
C LEU A 164 13.24 0.65 2.54
N ARG A 165 14.17 -0.30 2.40
CA ARG A 165 15.29 -0.46 3.33
C ARG A 165 16.52 0.28 2.82
N VAL A 166 16.91 1.36 3.50
CA VAL A 166 18.14 2.12 3.23
C VAL A 166 19.25 1.56 4.11
N ARG A 167 20.31 1.04 3.49
CA ARG A 167 21.52 0.61 4.19
C ARG A 167 22.48 1.80 4.29
N SER A 168 22.93 2.13 5.49
CA SER A 168 24.00 3.12 5.64
C SER A 168 25.34 2.50 5.22
N SER A 169 26.08 3.20 4.36
CA SER A 169 27.47 2.85 4.03
C SER A 169 28.39 3.34 5.15
N SER A 170 28.35 2.68 6.30
CA SER A 170 29.29 2.94 7.38
C SER A 170 29.65 1.65 8.10
N ALA A 171 30.55 0.90 7.46
CA ALA A 171 31.53 0.01 8.11
C ALA A 171 32.53 -0.50 7.04
N GLU A 172 33.47 0.35 6.63
CA GLU A 172 34.81 -0.20 6.37
C GLU A 172 35.43 -0.54 7.73
N SER A 173 35.97 -1.76 7.83
CA SER A 173 36.68 -2.39 8.94
C SER A 173 35.93 -2.60 10.26
N ASP A 174 35.36 -3.79 10.44
CA ASP A 174 35.92 -4.75 11.39
C ASP A 174 35.56 -6.18 10.94
N SER A 175 36.57 -7.04 10.90
CA SER A 175 36.50 -8.42 10.46
C SER A 175 35.65 -9.29 11.39
N ASP A 176 34.77 -10.12 10.83
CA ASP A 176 34.48 -11.47 11.35
C ASP A 176 33.72 -12.34 10.32
N PRO A 177 33.73 -13.68 10.46
CA PRO A 177 33.94 -14.62 9.34
C PRO A 177 32.66 -15.09 8.64
N GLU A 178 32.86 -15.53 7.40
CA GLU A 178 31.99 -16.33 6.52
C GLU A 178 30.62 -16.73 7.10
N ASP A 179 29.57 -16.00 6.69
CA ASP A 179 28.20 -16.49 6.70
C ASP A 179 27.73 -16.62 5.26
N THR A 180 27.78 -17.86 4.77
CA THR A 180 27.29 -18.27 3.45
C THR A 180 25.77 -18.35 3.50
N ASP A 181 25.08 -17.27 3.13
CA ASP A 181 23.78 -17.34 2.47
C ASP A 181 23.57 -16.05 1.65
N ASP A 182 24.00 -16.16 0.40
CA ASP A 182 24.03 -15.11 -0.60
C ASP A 182 22.64 -15.05 -1.27
N VAL A 183 21.80 -14.08 -0.86
CA VAL A 183 20.59 -13.70 -1.62
C VAL A 183 20.67 -12.20 -1.91
N GLN A 184 21.08 -11.91 -3.14
CA GLN A 184 21.29 -10.60 -3.73
C GLN A 184 20.08 -9.68 -3.57
N ALA A 185 20.23 -8.62 -2.78
CA ALA A 185 19.36 -7.46 -2.79
C ALA A 185 20.02 -6.34 -3.60
N SER A 186 19.42 -6.00 -4.74
CA SER A 186 19.83 -4.91 -5.62
C SER A 186 19.91 -3.58 -4.87
N LEU A 187 21.08 -2.95 -4.94
CA LEU A 187 21.31 -1.59 -4.46
C LEU A 187 20.62 -0.59 -5.39
N PHE A 188 19.80 0.28 -4.82
CA PHE A 188 19.47 1.58 -5.42
C PHE A 188 20.51 2.59 -4.93
N ASP A 189 21.50 2.90 -5.78
CA ASP A 189 22.48 3.96 -5.54
C ASP A 189 21.90 5.29 -6.03
N GLY A 190 21.61 6.18 -5.09
CA GLY A 190 20.97 7.45 -5.37
C GLY A 190 21.86 8.38 -6.18
N THR A 191 21.27 9.00 -7.20
CA THR A 191 21.78 10.12 -8.02
C THR A 191 22.57 9.76 -9.28
N ARG A 192 21.85 9.38 -10.34
CA ARG A 192 22.15 9.76 -11.74
C ARG A 192 20.86 9.64 -12.57
N ILE A 193 20.19 10.77 -12.79
CA ILE A 193 19.22 10.88 -13.87
C ILE A 193 20.04 11.21 -15.12
N ALA A 194 20.10 10.27 -16.05
CA ALA A 194 20.53 10.50 -17.42
C ALA A 194 19.49 9.84 -18.35
N ASP A 195 19.16 10.54 -19.42
CA ASP A 195 18.11 10.25 -20.40
C ASP A 195 18.17 8.85 -21.04
N ASP A 196 17.01 8.43 -21.56
CA ASP A 196 16.70 7.30 -22.45
C ASP A 196 17.88 6.70 -23.23
N ASP A 197 18.10 5.39 -23.09
CA ASP A 197 17.86 4.42 -24.17
C ASP A 197 18.40 3.01 -23.80
N HIS A 198 17.65 2.01 -24.25
CA HIS A 198 17.94 0.58 -24.38
C HIS A 198 17.51 -0.45 -23.31
N GLU A 199 16.78 -1.43 -23.86
CA GLU A 199 16.44 -2.75 -23.36
C GLU A 199 17.66 -3.53 -22.82
N ASP A 200 17.53 -4.10 -21.63
CA ASP A 200 17.78 -5.52 -21.43
C ASP A 200 17.20 -6.02 -20.10
N ARG A 201 16.68 -7.25 -20.15
CA ARG A 201 16.04 -8.01 -19.07
C ARG A 201 16.96 -8.20 -17.87
N MET A 202 16.41 -8.14 -16.66
CA MET A 202 16.96 -8.88 -15.53
C MET A 202 15.86 -9.29 -14.55
N ASP A 203 15.95 -10.55 -14.11
CA ASP A 203 14.93 -11.32 -13.42
C ASP A 203 14.64 -10.82 -12.00
N SER A 204 13.38 -10.56 -11.70
CA SER A 204 12.88 -10.38 -10.33
C SER A 204 12.60 -11.76 -9.73
N ILE A 205 13.53 -12.26 -8.92
CA ILE A 205 13.32 -13.46 -8.11
C ILE A 205 12.67 -13.06 -6.79
N TRP A 206 11.38 -13.38 -6.64
CA TRP A 206 10.75 -13.66 -5.35
C TRP A 206 9.75 -14.79 -5.55
N GLU A 207 10.21 -16.04 -5.39
CA GLU A 207 9.33 -17.13 -5.01
C GLU A 207 9.08 -17.01 -3.51
N LEU A 208 7.86 -16.60 -3.14
CA LEU A 208 7.29 -16.93 -1.85
C LEU A 208 6.42 -18.16 -2.08
N ASP A 209 6.83 -19.27 -1.47
CA ASP A 209 6.04 -20.49 -1.36
C ASP A 209 4.76 -20.17 -0.57
N LEU A 210 3.69 -19.92 -1.32
CA LEU A 210 2.32 -20.06 -0.84
C LEU A 210 1.77 -21.36 -1.42
N THR A 211 2.28 -22.53 -1.00
CA THR A 211 1.49 -23.77 -1.09
C THR A 211 0.28 -23.68 -0.17
N SER A 212 -0.69 -22.86 -0.57
CA SER A 212 -2.07 -23.25 -0.60
C SER A 212 -2.66 -22.55 -1.81
N ASP A 213 -2.90 -23.31 -2.88
CA ASP A 213 -3.71 -22.94 -4.05
C ASP A 213 -5.20 -22.73 -3.67
N ARG A 214 -5.46 -22.28 -2.45
CA ARG A 214 -6.80 -21.97 -1.95
C ARG A 214 -7.06 -20.48 -2.10
N SER A 215 -8.01 -20.18 -2.97
CA SER A 215 -8.79 -18.97 -2.88
C SER A 215 -9.26 -18.78 -1.43
N ILE A 216 -8.92 -17.65 -0.80
CA ILE A 216 -9.56 -17.20 0.45
C ILE A 216 -11.08 -16.94 0.25
N PHE A 217 -11.56 -17.03 -0.99
CA PHE A 217 -12.96 -16.93 -1.39
C PHE A 217 -13.43 -18.24 -2.06
N GLU A 218 -13.19 -19.40 -1.47
CA GLU A 218 -14.10 -20.53 -1.72
C GLU A 218 -15.34 -20.32 -0.84
N ASP A 219 -16.51 -20.31 -1.48
CA ASP A 219 -17.81 -20.26 -0.84
C ASP A 219 -17.93 -21.45 0.12
N ASP A 220 -17.74 -21.20 1.41
CA ASP A 220 -18.14 -22.14 2.44
C ASP A 220 -19.67 -22.10 2.48
N GLU A 221 -20.29 -23.06 1.80
CA GLU A 221 -21.63 -23.55 2.09
C GLU A 221 -21.65 -23.99 3.56
N SER A 222 -21.89 -23.04 4.47
CA SER A 222 -22.17 -23.36 5.85
C SER A 222 -23.51 -24.09 5.93
N ALA A 223 -23.46 -25.40 6.06
CA ALA A 223 -24.60 -26.25 6.36
C ALA A 223 -25.00 -26.14 7.84
N TRP A 224 -25.45 -24.96 8.30
CA TRP A 224 -26.16 -24.82 9.58
C TRP A 224 -27.25 -23.75 9.51
N SER A 225 -28.46 -24.26 9.22
CA SER A 225 -29.81 -23.82 9.56
C SER A 225 -30.31 -22.43 9.11
N GLU A 226 -31.22 -22.50 8.13
CA GLU A 226 -32.41 -21.64 8.04
C GLU A 226 -33.22 -21.71 9.35
N GLU A 227 -33.32 -20.60 10.09
CA GLU A 227 -34.56 -20.26 10.78
C GLU A 227 -34.70 -18.73 10.92
N SER A 228 -35.69 -18.24 10.17
CA SER A 228 -36.39 -16.94 10.10
C SER A 228 -35.91 -15.71 10.92
N VAL A 229 -35.60 -14.66 10.15
CA VAL A 229 -36.22 -13.31 10.14
C VAL A 229 -37.29 -13.03 11.20
N LEU A 230 -37.11 -11.92 11.94
CA LEU A 230 -38.10 -11.17 12.72
C LEU A 230 -38.99 -11.99 13.67
N ASP A 231 -38.54 -12.09 14.92
CA ASP A 231 -39.33 -11.85 16.14
C ASP A 231 -38.44 -11.11 17.16
#